data_AF-A0A4Q3DAK5-F1
#
_entry.id   AF-A0A4Q3DAK5-F1
#
_cell.length_a   1.000
_cell.length_b   1.000
_cell.length_c   1.000
_cell.angle_alpha   90.00
_cell.angle_beta   90.00
_cell.angle_gamma   90.00
#
_symmetry.space_group_name_H-M   'P 1'
#
loop_
_entity.id
_entity.type
_entity.pdbx_description
1 polymer ?
#
loop_
_entity_poly.entity_id
_entity_poly.type
_entity_poly.pdbx_seq_one_letter_code
_entity_poly.pdbx_strand_id
1 'polypeptide(L)'
;MRTVAAIEVSIRTASDRADLLTITHQQAATDPALHVDDVSARWNDLKTQSPNFPPEADGTLYVGVWRGVNDEEQEADASDMGHKGRVWLTFPEGRNPDRSLKFRRKFIAAIRARFTDSREIPILPSGGLPLAADLRETAGGYKVARPAAARYDLPAKSNLLAPN
;
A
#
# COMPACT_ATOMS: atom_id res chain seq x y z
N MET A 1 -11.42 -3.51 8.06
CA MET A 1 -9.97 -3.41 8.31
C MET A 1 -9.60 -1.94 8.34
N ARG A 2 -8.82 -1.47 9.33
CA ARG A 2 -8.39 -0.07 9.46
C ARG A 2 -6.91 0.03 9.07
N THR A 3 -6.59 0.75 8.00
CA THR A 3 -5.18 1.03 7.62
C THR A 3 -4.62 2.07 8.59
N VAL A 4 -3.38 1.85 9.04
CA VAL A 4 -2.70 2.76 9.98
C VAL A 4 -1.38 3.31 9.43
N ALA A 5 -0.88 2.74 8.34
CA ALA A 5 0.20 3.34 7.56
C ALA A 5 0.11 2.89 6.10
N ALA A 6 0.61 3.74 5.21
CA ALA A 6 0.79 3.40 3.82
C ALA A 6 1.98 4.16 3.25
N ILE A 7 2.72 3.51 2.35
CA ILE A 7 3.81 4.13 1.60
C ILE A 7 3.66 3.78 0.13
N GLU A 8 4.03 4.71 -0.75
CA GLU A 8 4.17 4.47 -2.17
C GLU A 8 5.61 4.09 -2.49
N VAL A 9 5.77 3.09 -3.36
CA VAL A 9 7.03 2.67 -3.98
C VAL A 9 6.88 2.78 -5.49
N SER A 10 7.78 3.52 -6.13
CA SER A 10 7.83 3.61 -7.59
C SER A 10 8.51 2.37 -8.18
N ILE A 11 7.79 1.61 -9.00
CA ILE A 11 8.31 0.44 -9.71
C ILE A 11 8.46 0.81 -11.19
N ARG A 12 9.69 1.06 -11.62
CA ARG A 12 10.00 1.51 -13.00
C ARG A 12 10.49 0.38 -13.88
N THR A 13 11.02 -0.67 -13.28
CA THR A 13 11.67 -1.79 -13.98
C THR A 13 11.22 -3.14 -13.41
N ALA A 14 11.46 -4.21 -14.17
CA ALA A 14 11.28 -5.58 -13.68
C ALA A 14 12.20 -5.88 -12.47
N SER A 15 13.38 -5.26 -12.40
CA SER A 15 14.29 -5.38 -11.26
C SER A 15 13.69 -4.76 -10.01
N ASP A 16 13.06 -3.58 -10.11
CA ASP A 16 12.38 -2.96 -8.97
C ASP A 16 11.25 -3.85 -8.44
N ARG A 17 10.48 -4.48 -9.35
CA ARG A 17 9.44 -5.45 -8.96
C ARG A 17 10.05 -6.64 -8.23
N ALA A 18 11.12 -7.23 -8.76
CA ALA A 18 11.79 -8.37 -8.14
C ALA A 18 12.36 -8.02 -6.75
N ASP A 19 12.91 -6.82 -6.59
CA ASP A 19 13.45 -6.35 -5.31
C ASP A 19 12.35 -6.13 -4.28
N LEU A 20 11.21 -5.53 -4.68
CA LEU A 20 10.05 -5.37 -3.82
C LEU A 20 9.56 -6.73 -3.31
N LEU A 21 9.36 -7.71 -4.21
CA LEU A 21 8.93 -9.05 -3.85
C LEU A 21 9.94 -9.76 -2.94
N THR A 22 11.23 -9.62 -3.24
CA THR A 22 12.30 -10.17 -2.40
C THR A 22 12.21 -9.64 -0.97
N ILE A 23 12.05 -8.32 -0.80
CA ILE A 23 11.89 -7.71 0.53
C ILE A 23 10.63 -8.24 1.20
N THR A 24 9.49 -8.30 0.50
CA THR A 24 8.22 -8.82 1.04
C THR A 24 8.39 -10.23 1.60
N HIS A 25 8.98 -11.15 0.81
CA HIS A 25 9.25 -12.52 1.25
C HIS A 25 10.23 -12.57 2.44
N GLN A 26 11.30 -11.78 2.41
CA GLN A 26 12.25 -11.73 3.52
C GLN A 26 11.60 -11.25 4.83
N GLN A 27 10.72 -10.25 4.77
CA GLN A 27 10.03 -9.77 5.96
C GLN A 27 9.02 -10.78 6.48
N ALA A 28 8.23 -11.42 5.61
CA ALA A 28 7.31 -12.50 6.01
C ALA A 28 8.09 -13.66 6.67
N ALA A 29 9.22 -14.08 6.10
CA ALA A 29 10.05 -15.15 6.63
C ALA A 29 10.64 -14.89 8.03
N THR A 30 10.54 -13.67 8.57
CA THR A 30 10.97 -13.38 9.94
C THR A 30 10.03 -13.92 11.03
N ASP A 31 8.84 -14.38 10.64
CA ASP A 31 7.83 -14.93 11.54
C ASP A 31 7.19 -16.16 10.87
N PRO A 32 7.31 -17.37 11.45
CA PRO A 32 6.80 -18.60 10.83
C PRO A 32 5.27 -18.66 10.70
N ALA A 33 4.54 -17.75 11.35
CA ALA A 33 3.10 -17.62 11.20
C ALA A 33 2.69 -16.70 10.03
N LEU A 34 3.64 -16.16 9.28
CA LEU A 34 3.40 -15.33 8.10
C LEU A 34 3.68 -16.07 6.80
N HIS A 35 2.90 -15.74 5.77
CA HIS A 35 3.15 -16.15 4.39
C HIS A 35 2.83 -15.01 3.42
N VAL A 36 3.26 -15.19 2.17
CA VAL A 36 3.07 -14.22 1.09
C VAL A 36 2.22 -14.85 0.00
N ASP A 37 1.18 -14.13 -0.39
CA ASP A 37 0.31 -14.50 -1.51
C ASP A 37 0.48 -13.48 -2.64
N ASP A 38 1.12 -13.90 -3.73
CA ASP A 38 1.16 -13.15 -4.98
C ASP A 38 0.08 -13.66 -5.93
N VAL A 39 -0.99 -12.88 -6.08
CA VAL A 39 -2.10 -13.20 -7.00
C VAL A 39 -2.04 -12.35 -8.27
N SER A 40 -0.93 -11.64 -8.53
CA SER A 40 -0.79 -10.75 -9.68
C SER A 40 -1.08 -11.45 -11.01
N ALA A 41 -0.60 -12.69 -11.19
CA ALA A 41 -0.85 -13.47 -12.40
C ALA A 41 -2.34 -13.80 -12.56
N ARG A 42 -2.98 -14.32 -11.50
CA ARG A 42 -4.40 -14.64 -11.48
C ARG A 42 -5.27 -13.41 -11.73
N TRP A 43 -4.86 -12.25 -11.19
CA TRP A 43 -5.56 -10.98 -11.41
C TRP A 43 -5.48 -10.52 -12.87
N ASN A 44 -4.30 -10.63 -13.47
CA ASN A 44 -4.12 -10.34 -14.90
C ASN A 44 -4.94 -11.28 -15.78
N ASP A 45 -4.99 -12.57 -15.45
CA ASP A 45 -5.82 -13.53 -16.18
C ASP A 45 -7.31 -13.15 -16.10
N LEU A 46 -7.81 -12.83 -14.91
CA LEU A 46 -9.20 -12.39 -14.72
C LEU A 46 -9.51 -11.14 -15.56
N LYS A 47 -8.57 -10.19 -15.61
CA LYS A 47 -8.70 -8.98 -16.43
C LYS A 47 -8.84 -9.32 -17.91
N THR A 48 -8.02 -10.21 -18.44
CA THR A 48 -8.09 -10.59 -19.87
C THR A 48 -9.41 -11.25 -20.25
N GLN A 49 -10.07 -11.90 -19.29
CA GLN A 49 -11.34 -12.60 -19.49
C GLN A 49 -12.57 -11.71 -19.26
N SER A 50 -12.38 -10.48 -18.77
CA SER A 50 -13.46 -9.60 -18.33
C SER A 50 -13.62 -8.41 -19.29
N PRO A 51 -14.63 -8.40 -20.19
CA PRO A 51 -14.82 -7.32 -21.16
C PRO A 51 -15.14 -5.95 -20.54
N ASN A 52 -15.62 -5.92 -19.29
CA ASN A 52 -15.98 -4.71 -18.56
C ASN A 52 -15.08 -4.48 -17.33
N PHE A 53 -13.78 -4.76 -17.46
CA PHE A 53 -12.87 -4.63 -16.34
C PHE A 53 -12.74 -3.17 -15.87
N PRO A 54 -12.99 -2.86 -14.59
CA PRO A 54 -13.01 -1.48 -14.10
C PRO A 54 -11.62 -0.83 -14.16
N PRO A 55 -11.48 0.41 -14.67
CA PRO A 55 -10.19 1.11 -14.72
C PRO A 55 -9.52 1.28 -13.35
N GLU A 56 -10.32 1.49 -12.29
CA GLU A 56 -9.85 1.62 -10.90
C GLU A 56 -9.27 0.32 -10.33
N ALA A 57 -9.62 -0.82 -10.92
CA ALA A 57 -9.11 -2.13 -10.53
C ALA A 57 -7.92 -2.58 -11.41
N ASP A 58 -7.52 -1.74 -12.37
CA ASP A 58 -6.43 -2.02 -13.29
C ASP A 58 -5.07 -1.84 -12.61
N GLY A 59 -4.34 -2.95 -12.49
CA GLY A 59 -3.04 -3.04 -11.84
C GLY A 59 -2.20 -4.15 -12.47
N THR A 60 -0.95 -4.25 -12.04
CA THR A 60 0.03 -5.26 -12.47
C THR A 60 0.64 -6.03 -11.31
N LEU A 61 0.49 -5.53 -10.07
CA LEU A 61 0.98 -6.14 -8.85
C LEU A 61 -0.14 -6.21 -7.82
N TYR A 62 -0.33 -7.38 -7.22
CA TYR A 62 -1.18 -7.56 -6.05
C TYR A 62 -0.60 -8.67 -5.17
N VAL A 63 -0.04 -8.27 -4.03
CA VAL A 63 0.65 -9.16 -3.11
C VAL A 63 0.24 -8.87 -1.67
N GLY A 64 -0.28 -9.88 -0.98
CA GLY A 64 -0.60 -9.81 0.44
C GLY A 64 0.46 -10.50 1.29
N VAL A 65 0.74 -9.93 2.47
CA VAL A 65 1.36 -10.67 3.57
C VAL A 65 0.29 -10.99 4.59
N TRP A 66 0.11 -12.26 4.86
CA TRP A 66 -0.95 -12.79 5.70
C TRP A 66 -0.37 -13.52 6.89
N ARG A 67 -1.15 -13.54 7.97
CA ARG A 67 -0.89 -14.32 9.17
C ARG A 67 -1.91 -15.44 9.31
N GLY A 68 -1.39 -16.61 9.67
CA GLY A 68 -2.16 -17.84 9.84
C GLY A 68 -2.26 -18.62 8.54
N VAL A 69 -2.76 -19.85 8.61
CA VAL A 69 -2.67 -20.79 7.48
C VAL A 69 -3.77 -20.58 6.43
N ASN A 70 -4.80 -19.79 6.73
CA ASN A 70 -5.94 -19.51 5.84
C ASN A 70 -6.24 -18.00 5.76
N ASP A 71 -5.20 -17.18 5.67
CA ASP A 71 -5.32 -15.72 5.49
C ASP A 71 -6.15 -15.03 6.59
N GLU A 72 -6.03 -15.48 7.83
CA GLU A 72 -6.89 -15.02 8.92
C GLU A 72 -6.70 -13.53 9.26
N GLU A 73 -5.52 -12.99 9.02
CA GLU A 73 -5.17 -11.60 9.30
C GLU A 73 -4.15 -11.06 8.29
N GLN A 74 -4.53 -10.03 7.54
CA GLN A 74 -3.58 -9.32 6.67
C GLN A 74 -2.63 -8.46 7.51
N GLU A 75 -1.33 -8.54 7.26
CA GLU A 75 -0.29 -7.75 7.93
C GLU A 75 0.31 -6.68 7.00
N ALA A 76 0.27 -6.91 5.68
CA ALA A 76 0.55 -5.90 4.66
C ALA A 76 -0.14 -6.24 3.33
N ASP A 77 -0.35 -5.23 2.51
CA ASP A 77 -0.82 -5.35 1.13
C ASP A 77 0.06 -4.48 0.21
N ALA A 78 0.49 -5.00 -0.92
CA ALA A 78 1.23 -4.29 -1.94
C ALA A 78 0.46 -4.37 -3.27
N SER A 79 -0.08 -3.24 -3.73
CA SER A 79 -0.90 -3.18 -4.93
C SER A 79 -0.66 -1.90 -5.72
N ASP A 80 -0.71 -1.96 -7.04
CA ASP A 80 -0.71 -0.78 -7.92
C ASP A 80 -2.06 -0.56 -8.65
N MET A 81 -3.14 -1.16 -8.13
CA MET A 81 -4.49 -1.03 -8.68
C MET A 81 -4.93 0.44 -8.75
N GLY A 82 -5.33 0.89 -9.95
CA GLY A 82 -5.77 2.26 -10.20
C GLY A 82 -4.63 3.28 -10.26
N HIS A 83 -3.38 2.86 -10.13
CA HIS A 83 -2.18 3.72 -10.19
C HIS A 83 -0.93 2.92 -10.58
N LYS A 84 -1.00 2.23 -11.73
CA LYS A 84 0.05 1.34 -12.24
C LYS A 84 1.47 1.88 -12.15
N GLY A 85 2.39 1.01 -11.75
CA GLY A 85 3.81 1.37 -11.57
C GLY A 85 4.08 2.17 -10.29
N ARG A 86 3.03 2.55 -9.54
CA ARG A 86 3.16 3.11 -8.20
C ARG A 86 2.52 2.14 -7.22
N VAL A 87 3.33 1.30 -6.60
CA VAL A 87 2.82 0.31 -5.65
C VAL A 87 2.54 0.99 -4.33
N TRP A 88 1.31 0.89 -3.87
CA TRP A 88 0.90 1.29 -2.52
C TRP A 88 1.08 0.09 -1.60
N LEU A 89 2.02 0.20 -0.67
CA LEU A 89 2.23 -0.75 0.41
C LEU A 89 1.44 -0.25 1.63
N THR A 90 0.38 -0.96 1.99
CA THR A 90 -0.53 -0.60 3.08
C THR A 90 -0.38 -1.56 4.25
N PHE A 91 -0.58 -1.03 5.46
CA PHE A 91 -0.44 -1.78 6.69
C PHE A 91 -1.66 -1.56 7.58
N PRO A 92 -2.47 -2.60 7.82
CA PRO A 92 -3.55 -2.52 8.78
C PRO A 92 -3.06 -2.45 10.22
N GLU A 93 -3.98 -2.10 11.12
CA GLU A 93 -3.71 -2.07 12.56
C GLU A 93 -3.31 -3.44 13.12
N GLY A 94 -3.91 -4.51 12.58
CA GLY A 94 -3.80 -5.86 13.09
C GLY A 94 -4.68 -6.11 14.32
N ARG A 95 -4.95 -7.38 14.61
CA ARG A 95 -5.62 -7.85 15.84
C ARG A 95 -4.71 -7.73 17.07
N ASN A 96 -3.39 -7.79 16.87
CA ASN A 96 -2.39 -7.50 17.89
C ASN A 96 -1.54 -6.29 17.46
N PRO A 97 -1.93 -5.06 17.87
CA PRO A 97 -1.31 -3.83 17.37
C PRO A 97 0.21 -3.74 17.61
N ASP A 98 0.71 -4.23 18.74
CA ASP A 98 2.14 -4.17 19.07
C ASP A 98 2.97 -5.07 18.15
N ARG A 99 2.45 -6.26 17.83
CA ARG A 99 3.09 -7.19 16.91
C ARG A 99 3.08 -6.63 15.49
N SER A 100 1.92 -6.19 15.01
CA SER A 100 1.78 -5.61 13.67
C SER A 100 2.59 -4.32 13.51
N LEU A 101 2.71 -3.50 14.57
CA LEU A 101 3.62 -2.35 14.59
C LEU A 101 5.09 -2.77 14.42
N LYS A 102 5.55 -3.82 15.10
CA LYS A 102 6.93 -4.32 14.97
C LYS A 102 7.21 -4.82 13.55
N PHE A 103 6.30 -5.60 12.98
CA PHE A 103 6.41 -6.07 11.59
C PHE A 103 6.44 -4.89 10.61
N ARG A 104 5.45 -3.99 10.69
CA ARG A 104 5.35 -2.78 9.87
C ARG A 104 6.62 -1.95 9.90
N ARG A 105 7.18 -1.68 11.08
CA ARG A 105 8.39 -0.85 11.22
C ARG A 105 9.60 -1.48 10.52
N LYS A 106 9.78 -2.79 10.65
CA LYS A 106 10.87 -3.52 9.96
C LYS A 106 10.67 -3.50 8.45
N PHE A 107 9.44 -3.73 8.00
CA PHE A 107 9.13 -3.74 6.56
C PHE A 107 9.33 -2.36 5.94
N ILE A 108 8.78 -1.29 6.54
CA ILE A 108 9.00 0.08 6.06
C ILE A 108 10.49 0.44 6.05
N ALA A 109 11.26 0.03 7.06
CA ALA A 109 12.70 0.28 7.09
C ALA A 109 13.44 -0.43 5.94
N ALA A 110 13.10 -1.68 5.66
CA ALA A 110 13.69 -2.43 4.55
C ALA A 110 13.33 -1.81 3.18
N ILE A 111 12.07 -1.37 3.00
CA ILE A 111 11.65 -0.66 1.79
C ILE A 111 12.43 0.63 1.62
N ARG A 112 12.55 1.47 2.67
CA ARG A 112 13.27 2.74 2.59
C ARG A 112 14.76 2.58 2.31
N ALA A 113 15.36 1.47 2.74
CA ALA A 113 16.75 1.17 2.45
C ALA A 113 17.00 0.89 0.95
N ARG A 114 16.04 0.28 0.24
CA ARG A 114 16.15 -0.05 -1.18
C ARG A 114 15.51 1.00 -2.11
N PHE A 115 14.38 1.56 -1.70
CA PHE A 115 13.56 2.52 -2.43
C PHE A 115 13.60 3.86 -1.70
N THR A 116 14.69 4.59 -1.91
CA THR A 116 14.95 5.88 -1.24
C THR A 116 13.98 6.98 -1.67
N ASP A 117 13.30 6.80 -2.80
CA ASP A 117 12.23 7.66 -3.30
C ASP A 117 10.84 7.23 -2.84
N SER A 118 10.72 6.28 -1.90
CA SER A 118 9.44 5.91 -1.30
C SER A 118 8.82 7.07 -0.53
N ARG A 119 7.49 7.17 -0.58
CA ARG A 119 6.73 8.34 -0.09
C ARG A 119 5.62 7.91 0.85
N GLU A 120 5.43 8.63 1.96
CA GLU A 120 4.30 8.36 2.85
C GLU A 120 2.98 8.78 2.20
N ILE A 121 1.96 7.94 2.34
CA ILE A 121 0.58 8.23 1.92
C ILE A 121 -0.22 8.59 3.18
N PRO A 122 -0.98 9.69 3.18
CA PRO A 122 -1.77 10.08 4.35
C PRO A 122 -2.88 9.07 4.61
N ILE A 123 -3.05 8.72 5.89
CA ILE A 123 -4.17 7.89 6.36
C ILE A 123 -5.33 8.79 6.77
N LEU A 124 -6.51 8.55 6.23
CA LEU A 124 -7.72 9.29 6.58
C LEU A 124 -8.18 8.94 8.00
N PRO A 125 -8.95 9.80 8.69
CA PRO A 125 -9.49 9.50 10.02
C PRO A 125 -10.30 8.19 10.09
N SER A 126 -10.97 7.84 8.99
CA SER A 126 -11.70 6.58 8.80
C SER A 126 -10.79 5.34 8.78
N GLY A 127 -9.49 5.50 8.57
CA GLY A 127 -8.54 4.43 8.27
C GLY A 127 -8.49 4.03 6.80
N GLY A 128 -9.20 4.76 5.93
CA GLY A 128 -9.10 4.62 4.48
C GLY A 128 -7.91 5.41 3.90
N LEU A 129 -7.65 5.19 2.62
CA LEU A 129 -6.69 5.96 1.83
C LEU A 129 -7.45 6.95 0.93
N PRO A 130 -6.88 8.14 0.66
CA PRO A 130 -7.37 8.99 -0.40
C PRO A 130 -7.18 8.33 -1.77
N LEU A 131 -7.89 8.84 -2.77
CA LEU A 131 -7.68 8.44 -4.15
C LEU A 131 -6.35 9.01 -4.65
N ALA A 132 -5.68 8.25 -5.52
CA ALA A 132 -4.44 8.67 -6.16
C ALA A 132 -4.53 10.06 -6.81
N ALA A 133 -5.66 10.38 -7.45
CA ALA A 133 -5.91 11.66 -8.10
C ALA A 133 -6.04 12.85 -7.14
N ASP A 134 -6.34 12.58 -5.87
CA ASP A 134 -6.49 13.60 -4.83
C ASP A 134 -5.20 13.83 -4.04
N LEU A 135 -4.12 13.11 -4.35
CA LEU A 135 -2.84 13.29 -3.69
C LEU A 135 -1.98 14.34 -4.39
N ARG A 136 -1.28 15.15 -3.60
CA ARG A 136 -0.26 16.10 -4.03
C ARG A 136 1.06 15.74 -3.38
N GLU A 137 2.12 15.68 -4.19
CA GLU A 137 3.48 15.47 -3.72
C GLU A 137 3.94 16.67 -2.88
N THR A 138 4.69 16.37 -1.82
CA THR A 138 5.34 17.31 -0.91
C THR A 138 6.73 16.77 -0.56
N ALA A 139 7.56 17.59 0.10
CA ALA A 139 8.89 17.15 0.53
C ALA A 139 8.87 15.92 1.46
N GLY A 140 7.78 15.68 2.19
CA GLY A 140 7.64 14.57 3.13
C GLY A 140 6.82 13.37 2.63
N GLY A 141 6.43 13.34 1.35
CA GLY A 141 5.50 12.35 0.80
C GLY A 141 4.24 13.02 0.25
N TYR A 142 3.07 12.49 0.53
CA TYR A 142 1.81 13.00 -0.02
C TYR A 142 0.96 13.76 1.00
N LYS A 143 0.17 14.70 0.48
CA LYS A 143 -0.97 15.30 1.18
C LYS A 143 -2.21 15.33 0.28
N VAL A 144 -3.38 15.40 0.90
CA VAL A 144 -4.66 15.50 0.19
C VAL A 144 -4.80 16.90 -0.42
N ALA A 145 -5.15 16.98 -1.70
CA ALA A 145 -5.45 18.20 -2.40
C ALA A 145 -6.63 18.91 -1.71
N ARG A 146 -6.50 20.21 -1.45
CA ARG A 146 -7.56 21.00 -0.79
C ARG A 146 -8.93 20.91 -1.45
N PRO A 147 -9.06 20.90 -2.79
CA PRO A 147 -10.36 20.70 -3.45
C PRO A 147 -11.04 19.37 -3.11
N ALA A 148 -10.29 18.34 -2.71
CA ALA A 148 -10.82 17.04 -2.31
C ALA A 148 -11.17 16.95 -0.81
N ALA A 149 -10.90 17.98 0.00
CA ALA A 149 -11.07 17.93 1.45
C ALA A 149 -12.48 17.51 1.89
N ALA A 150 -13.51 18.04 1.22
CA ALA A 150 -14.91 17.75 1.52
C ALA A 150 -15.29 16.28 1.25
N ARG A 151 -14.65 15.60 0.29
CA ARG A 151 -14.88 14.17 0.01
C ARG A 151 -14.48 13.28 1.19
N TYR A 152 -13.57 13.75 2.02
CA TYR A 152 -12.94 13.00 3.09
C TYR A 152 -13.25 13.57 4.49
N ASP A 153 -14.22 14.46 4.58
CA ASP A 153 -14.60 15.14 5.83
C ASP A 153 -13.41 15.81 6.55
N LEU A 154 -12.45 16.32 5.78
CA LEU A 154 -11.26 16.95 6.33
C LEU A 154 -11.53 18.44 6.63
N PRO A 155 -11.30 18.91 7.87
CA PRO A 155 -11.43 20.33 8.17
C PRO A 155 -10.39 21.15 7.41
N ALA A 156 -10.70 22.41 7.09
CA ALA A 156 -9.83 23.30 6.30
C ALA A 156 -8.40 23.49 6.88
N LYS A 157 -8.25 23.26 8.19
CA LYS A 157 -6.98 23.33 8.93
C LYS A 157 -6.32 21.96 9.15
N SER A 158 -6.82 20.89 8.54
CA SER A 158 -6.26 19.55 8.68
C SER A 158 -4.79 19.52 8.21
N ASN A 159 -3.94 18.86 8.99
CA ASN A 159 -2.53 18.65 8.65
C ASN A 159 -2.36 17.70 7.44
N LEU A 160 -3.40 16.94 7.09
CA LEU A 160 -3.44 16.07 5.92
C LEU A 160 -3.61 16.85 4.61
N LEU A 161 -4.00 18.13 4.66
CA LEU A 161 -4.19 18.95 3.46
C LEU A 161 -2.88 19.55 2.95
N ALA A 162 -2.71 19.54 1.63
CA ALA A 162 -1.59 20.16 0.93
C ALA A 162 -1.54 21.68 1.20
N PRO A 163 -0.34 22.29 1.21
CA PRO A 163 -0.22 23.75 1.17
C PRO A 163 -0.85 24.31 -0.12
N ASN A 164 -1.22 25.59 -0.08
CA ASN A 164 -1.70 26.32 -1.27
C ASN A 164 -0.57 26.57 -2.25
#